data_AF-N1ULY7-F1
#
_entry.id   AF-N1ULY7-F1
#
_cell.length_a   1.000
_cell.length_b   1.000
_cell.length_c   1.000
_cell.angle_alpha   90.00
_cell.angle_beta   90.00
_cell.angle_gamma   90.00
#
_symmetry.space_group_name_H-M   'P 1'
#
loop_
_entity.id
_entity.type
_entity.pdbx_description
1 polymer ?
#
loop_
_entity_poly.entity_id
_entity_poly.type
_entity_poly.pdbx_seq_one_letter_code
_entity_poly.pdbx_strand_id
1 'polypeptide(L)'
;MHKFILEGMSYNIKEAKRLGLTYRAFVETPGNRIEEAFEKISSEAALVITDDYPAYIIPELLEQVSKKIKCKFLAVDSNSIIPLTFYGEFVSAARILRPRVHKLFPEVWKFRSFHKPNKPFREKGDSWLEKNPNSPLKKIFGLKVT
;
A
#
# COMPACT_ATOMS: atom_id res chain seq x y z
N MET A 1 2.76 8.68 19.09
CA MET A 1 2.69 8.28 17.66
C MET A 1 1.84 7.02 17.45
N HIS A 2 2.04 5.93 18.20
CA HIS A 2 1.28 4.68 18.00
C HIS A 2 -0.25 4.82 18.05
N LYS A 3 -0.80 5.57 19.02
CA LYS A 3 -2.26 5.81 19.11
C LYS A 3 -2.84 6.46 17.84
N PHE A 4 -2.15 7.47 17.30
CA PHE A 4 -2.56 8.15 16.07
C PHE A 4 -2.62 7.19 14.88
N ILE A 5 -1.64 6.29 14.75
CA ILE A 5 -1.61 5.28 13.69
C ILE A 5 -2.78 4.30 13.85
N LEU A 6 -3.05 3.81 15.06
CA LEU A 6 -4.14 2.88 15.33
C LEU A 6 -5.53 3.51 15.10
N GLU A 7 -5.71 4.76 15.50
CA GLU A 7 -6.93 5.53 15.22
C GLU A 7 -7.11 5.75 13.70
N GLY A 8 -6.01 6.05 12.99
CA GLY A 8 -6.00 6.13 11.53
C GLY A 8 -6.39 4.82 10.85
N MET A 9 -5.88 3.68 11.33
CA MET A 9 -6.30 2.35 10.86
C MET A 9 -7.80 2.12 11.07
N SER A 10 -8.35 2.52 12.22
CA SER A 10 -9.79 2.43 12.51
C SER A 10 -10.63 3.28 11.54
N TYR A 11 -10.16 4.48 11.22
CA TYR A 11 -10.79 5.34 10.21
C TYR A 11 -10.75 4.70 8.82
N ASN A 12 -9.60 4.16 8.41
CA ASN A 12 -9.42 3.49 7.12
C ASN A 12 -10.34 2.28 6.94
N ILE A 13 -10.60 1.50 8.01
CA ILE A 13 -11.59 0.41 7.99
C ILE A 13 -12.98 0.93 7.60
N LYS A 14 -13.43 2.03 8.22
CA LYS A 14 -14.75 2.63 7.96
C LYS A 14 -14.84 3.14 6.52
N GLU A 15 -13.81 3.83 6.06
CA GLU A 15 -13.78 4.41 4.73
C GLU A 15 -13.71 3.35 3.63
N ALA A 16 -12.86 2.32 3.80
CA ALA A 16 -12.81 1.18 2.89
C ALA A 16 -14.17 0.49 2.78
N LYS A 17 -14.87 0.27 3.90
CA LYS A 17 -16.23 -0.30 3.89
C LYS A 17 -17.20 0.57 3.10
N ARG A 18 -17.16 1.91 3.28
CA ARG A 18 -17.98 2.87 2.52
C ARG A 18 -17.71 2.79 1.01
N LEU A 19 -16.46 2.53 0.63
CA LEU A 19 -16.02 2.40 -0.76
C LEU A 19 -16.23 0.99 -1.35
N GLY A 20 -16.67 0.00 -0.56
CA GLY A 20 -16.80 -1.39 -1.01
C GLY A 20 -15.46 -2.14 -1.13
N LEU A 21 -14.42 -1.63 -0.47
CA LEU A 21 -13.08 -2.18 -0.42
C LEU A 21 -12.89 -3.03 0.84
N THR A 22 -12.00 -4.02 0.75
CA THR A 22 -11.59 -4.83 1.89
C THR A 22 -10.30 -4.25 2.45
N TYR A 23 -10.39 -3.58 3.61
CA TYR A 23 -9.23 -3.17 4.37
C TYR A 23 -9.07 -4.07 5.60
N ARG A 24 -7.83 -4.48 5.87
CA ARG A 24 -7.46 -5.34 7.00
C ARG A 24 -6.30 -4.67 7.72
N ALA A 25 -6.60 -4.04 8.86
CA ALA A 25 -5.58 -3.52 9.74
C ALA A 25 -4.85 -4.69 10.42
N PHE A 26 -3.53 -4.64 10.47
CA PHE A 26 -2.70 -5.62 11.16
C PHE A 26 -1.77 -4.90 12.13
N VAL A 27 -1.76 -5.36 13.38
CA VAL A 27 -0.85 -4.89 14.42
C VAL A 27 -0.05 -6.10 14.87
N GLU A 28 1.25 -6.07 14.59
CA GLU A 28 2.15 -7.17 14.89
C GLU A 28 2.35 -7.30 16.40
N THR A 29 2.34 -8.55 16.87
CA THR A 29 2.69 -8.93 18.24
C THR A 29 3.63 -10.12 18.20
N PRO A 30 4.35 -10.45 19.29
CA PRO A 30 5.28 -11.58 19.30
C PRO A 30 4.63 -12.93 18.91
N GLY A 31 3.33 -13.11 19.14
CA GLY A 31 2.58 -14.31 18.76
C GLY A 31 1.75 -14.18 17.48
N ASN A 32 1.82 -13.04 16.79
CA ASN A 32 1.06 -12.77 15.58
C ASN A 32 1.88 -11.88 14.64
N ARG A 33 2.68 -12.51 13.79
CA ARG A 33 3.63 -11.85 12.89
C ARG A 33 3.02 -11.58 11.53
N ILE A 34 3.37 -10.42 10.93
CA ILE A 34 2.80 -10.02 9.63
C ILE A 34 3.24 -10.96 8.52
N GLU A 35 4.44 -11.53 8.63
CA GLU A 35 5.06 -12.41 7.65
C GLU A 35 4.15 -13.60 7.30
N GLU A 36 3.62 -14.29 8.32
CA GLU A 36 2.73 -15.45 8.12
C GLU A 36 1.42 -15.06 7.43
N ALA A 37 0.83 -13.93 7.83
CA ALA A 37 -0.39 -13.43 7.22
C ALA A 37 -0.14 -13.02 5.76
N PHE A 38 0.97 -12.32 5.50
CA PHE A 38 1.35 -11.82 4.19
C PHE A 38 1.66 -12.96 3.21
N GLU A 39 2.42 -13.98 3.62
CA GLU A 39 2.73 -15.14 2.79
C GLU A 39 1.44 -15.87 2.37
N LYS A 40 0.49 -16.04 3.30
CA LYS A 40 -0.80 -16.69 3.02
C LYS A 40 -1.72 -15.87 2.11
N ILE A 41 -1.72 -14.54 2.25
CA ILE A 41 -2.51 -13.65 1.39
C ILE A 41 -1.92 -13.60 -0.02
N SER A 42 -0.59 -13.46 -0.11
CA SER A 42 0.12 -13.31 -1.38
C SER A 42 0.15 -14.59 -2.21
N SER A 43 0.06 -15.78 -1.59
CA SER A 43 0.01 -17.06 -2.32
C SER A 43 -1.19 -17.20 -3.24
N GLU A 44 -2.30 -16.55 -2.90
CA GLU A 44 -3.56 -16.55 -3.68
C GLU A 44 -3.75 -15.24 -4.47
N ALA A 45 -2.82 -14.29 -4.37
CA ALA A 45 -2.93 -12.99 -5.02
C ALA A 45 -2.48 -13.10 -6.49
N ALA A 46 -3.24 -12.49 -7.40
CA ALA A 46 -2.83 -12.35 -8.80
C ALA A 46 -1.73 -11.27 -8.97
N LEU A 47 -1.72 -10.27 -8.09
CA LEU A 47 -0.81 -9.12 -8.10
C LEU A 47 -0.71 -8.55 -6.69
N VAL A 48 0.50 -8.17 -6.29
CA VAL A 48 0.75 -7.40 -5.06
C VAL A 48 1.32 -6.04 -5.45
N ILE A 49 0.73 -4.97 -4.93
CA ILE A 49 1.17 -3.59 -5.10
C ILE A 49 1.50 -3.03 -3.71
N THR A 50 2.63 -2.33 -3.59
CA THR A 50 3.07 -1.68 -2.35
C THR A 50 3.67 -0.30 -2.63
N ASP A 51 3.81 0.51 -1.59
CA ASP A 51 4.50 1.80 -1.66
C ASP A 51 6.01 1.61 -1.83
N ASP A 52 6.63 2.40 -2.70
CA ASP A 52 8.08 2.48 -2.90
C ASP A 52 8.66 3.63 -2.06
N TYR A 53 9.16 3.31 -0.87
CA TYR A 53 9.69 4.30 0.06
C TYR A 53 11.19 4.06 0.31
N PRO A 54 12.08 5.03 0.02
CA PRO A 54 13.52 4.79 -0.04
C PRO A 54 14.23 4.77 1.33
N ALA A 55 13.49 4.81 2.44
CA ALA A 55 14.07 5.02 3.77
C ALA A 55 13.71 3.90 4.76
N TYR A 56 14.43 3.90 5.88
CA TYR A 56 14.35 2.87 6.92
C TYR A 56 14.70 1.48 6.37
N ILE A 57 13.93 0.47 6.77
CA ILE A 57 14.11 -0.94 6.39
C ILE A 57 13.38 -1.31 5.10
N ILE A 58 12.70 -0.35 4.46
CA ILE A 58 11.77 -0.64 3.36
C ILE A 58 12.51 -1.20 2.14
N PRO A 59 13.63 -0.62 1.66
CA PRO A 59 14.34 -1.17 0.51
C PRO A 59 14.76 -2.64 0.71
N GLU A 60 15.35 -2.96 1.87
CA GLU A 60 15.78 -4.32 2.20
C GLU A 60 14.58 -5.27 2.37
N LEU A 61 13.49 -4.80 2.97
CA LEU A 61 12.26 -5.56 3.11
C LEU A 61 11.66 -5.90 1.73
N LEU A 62 11.59 -4.93 0.81
CA LEU A 62 11.06 -5.15 -0.53
C LEU A 62 11.92 -6.14 -1.32
N GLU A 63 13.25 -6.03 -1.22
CA GLU A 63 14.22 -6.98 -1.78
C GLU A 63 13.98 -8.40 -1.25
N GLN A 64 13.79 -8.57 0.07
CA GLN A 64 13.51 -9.88 0.68
C GLN A 64 12.14 -10.44 0.29
N VAL A 65 11.11 -9.60 0.28
CA VAL A 65 9.74 -9.96 -0.06
C VAL A 65 9.63 -10.37 -1.53
N SER A 66 10.30 -9.66 -2.44
CA SER A 66 10.29 -9.97 -3.87
C SER A 66 10.83 -11.37 -4.18
N LYS A 67 11.74 -11.91 -3.35
CA LYS A 67 12.29 -13.27 -3.48
C LYS A 67 11.30 -14.37 -3.04
N LYS A 68 10.27 -14.01 -2.26
CA LYS A 68 9.27 -14.94 -1.70
C LYS A 68 7.94 -14.93 -2.45
N ILE A 69 7.53 -13.78 -2.99
CA ILE A 69 6.25 -13.64 -3.69
C ILE A 69 6.27 -14.40 -5.02
N LYS A 70 5.22 -15.18 -5.28
CA LYS A 70 5.07 -15.99 -6.51
C LYS A 70 4.33 -15.27 -7.65
N CYS A 71 3.61 -14.21 -7.35
CA CYS A 71 2.89 -13.40 -8.33
C CYS A 71 3.66 -12.12 -8.66
N LYS A 72 3.12 -11.30 -9.56
CA LYS A 72 3.74 -10.02 -9.90
C LYS A 72 3.76 -9.13 -8.65
N PHE A 73 4.91 -8.53 -8.36
CA PHE A 73 5.11 -7.60 -7.25
C PHE A 73 5.52 -6.24 -7.80
N LEU A 74 4.76 -5.20 -7.48
CA LEU A 74 4.99 -3.83 -7.96
C LEU A 74 5.14 -2.88 -6.77
N ALA A 75 6.27 -2.19 -6.71
CA ALA A 75 6.47 -1.05 -5.83
C ALA A 75 6.13 0.23 -6.61
N VAL A 76 5.35 1.13 -6.01
CA VAL A 76 4.89 2.37 -6.63
C VAL A 76 5.18 3.54 -5.70
N ASP A 77 5.85 4.57 -6.19
CA ASP A 77 6.02 5.82 -5.44
C ASP A 77 4.66 6.50 -5.24
N SER A 78 4.15 6.43 -4.02
CA SER A 78 2.88 7.03 -3.58
C SER A 78 3.10 8.19 -2.60
N ASN A 79 4.35 8.47 -2.26
CA ASN A 79 4.77 9.45 -1.28
C ASN A 79 5.27 10.75 -1.90
N SER A 80 5.45 10.80 -3.22
CA SER A 80 5.98 11.96 -3.94
C SER A 80 5.06 12.44 -5.06
N ILE A 81 5.03 13.74 -5.29
CA ILE A 81 4.29 14.33 -6.43
C ILE A 81 5.04 14.09 -7.75
N ILE A 82 6.36 14.26 -7.72
CA ILE A 82 7.27 13.85 -8.79
C ILE A 82 7.89 12.53 -8.33
N PRO A 83 7.78 11.44 -9.12
CA PRO A 83 8.40 10.17 -8.78
C PRO A 83 9.87 10.36 -8.41
N LEU A 84 10.32 9.71 -7.34
CA LEU A 84 11.66 9.88 -6.79
C LEU A 84 12.76 9.61 -7.84
N THR A 85 12.50 8.66 -8.73
CA THR A 85 13.37 8.29 -9.86
C THR A 85 13.59 9.42 -10.85
N PHE A 86 12.78 10.48 -10.85
CA PHE A 86 12.89 11.60 -11.79
C PHE A 86 13.79 12.74 -11.29
N TYR A 87 14.18 12.76 -10.00
CA TYR A 87 15.00 13.85 -9.45
C TYR A 87 16.47 13.84 -9.92
N GLY A 88 16.91 12.71 -10.48
CA GLY A 88 18.28 12.50 -10.95
C GLY A 88 19.29 12.48 -9.80
N GLU A 89 20.51 12.92 -10.08
CA GLU A 89 21.61 12.91 -9.12
C GLU A 89 21.31 13.71 -7.85
N PHE A 90 21.81 13.19 -6.72
CA PHE A 90 21.74 13.83 -5.42
C PHE A 90 22.28 15.26 -5.48
N VAL A 91 21.61 16.16 -4.76
CA VAL A 91 22.06 17.55 -4.59
C VAL A 91 21.97 17.94 -3.12
N SER A 92 23.01 18.62 -2.62
CA SER A 92 23.12 19.01 -1.22
C SER A 92 22.29 20.23 -0.84
N ALA A 93 21.70 20.94 -1.82
CA ALA A 93 21.02 22.21 -1.57
C ALA A 93 19.69 22.35 -2.33
N ALA A 94 18.68 22.86 -1.63
CA ALA A 94 17.36 23.13 -2.19
C ALA A 94 17.38 24.13 -3.36
N ARG A 95 18.33 25.08 -3.39
CA ARG A 95 18.50 26.03 -4.51
C ARG A 95 18.81 25.32 -5.84
N ILE A 96 19.46 24.15 -5.78
CA ILE A 96 19.79 23.33 -6.95
C ILE A 96 18.63 22.40 -7.31
N LEU A 97 17.95 21.82 -6.31
CA LEU A 97 16.80 20.91 -6.53
C LEU A 97 15.56 21.64 -7.08
N ARG A 98 15.26 22.84 -6.56
CA ARG A 98 14.00 23.55 -6.83
C ARG A 98 13.76 23.86 -8.32
N PRO A 99 14.74 24.32 -9.12
CA PRO A 99 14.55 24.47 -10.56
C PRO A 99 14.19 23.15 -11.27
N ARG A 100 14.78 22.02 -10.85
CA ARG A 100 14.43 20.69 -11.39
C ARG A 100 12.99 20.33 -11.08
N VAL A 101 12.58 20.50 -9.82
CA VAL A 101 11.18 20.29 -9.38
C VAL A 101 10.22 21.12 -10.23
N HIS A 102 10.47 22.42 -10.39
CA HIS A 102 9.58 23.31 -11.15
C HIS A 102 9.49 22.91 -12.62
N LYS A 103 10.59 22.45 -13.22
CA LYS A 103 10.61 21.96 -14.61
C LYS A 103 9.85 20.64 -14.77
N LEU A 104 10.00 19.71 -13.82
CA LEU A 104 9.38 18.38 -13.88
C LEU A 104 7.90 18.38 -13.52
N PHE A 105 7.49 19.24 -12.57
CA PHE A 105 6.12 19.30 -12.05
C PHE A 105 5.03 19.34 -13.14
N PRO A 106 5.05 20.26 -14.13
CA PRO A 106 3.99 20.32 -15.14
C PRO A 106 3.93 19.06 -16.02
N GLU A 107 5.04 18.34 -16.19
CA GLU A 107 5.07 17.10 -16.96
C GLU A 107 4.47 15.93 -16.18
N VAL A 108 4.87 15.76 -14.91
CA VAL A 108 4.35 14.65 -14.08
C VAL A 108 2.90 14.87 -13.66
N TRP A 109 2.47 16.12 -13.46
CA TRP A 109 1.14 16.45 -12.97
C TRP A 109 0.03 16.05 -13.96
N LYS A 110 0.38 15.85 -15.24
CA LYS A 110 -0.51 15.29 -16.27
C LYS A 110 -0.96 13.86 -15.92
N PHE A 111 -0.12 13.11 -15.20
CA PHE A 111 -0.35 11.70 -14.81
C PHE A 111 -0.82 11.53 -13.36
N ARG A 112 -1.17 12.62 -12.67
CA ARG A 112 -1.65 12.56 -11.29
C ARG A 112 -2.88 11.67 -11.16
N SER A 113 -3.02 11.00 -10.02
CA SER A 113 -4.25 10.31 -9.66
C SER A 113 -5.43 11.27 -9.61
N PHE A 114 -6.60 10.83 -10.09
CA PHE A 114 -7.84 11.58 -9.91
C PHE A 114 -8.16 11.70 -8.41
N HIS A 115 -8.63 12.89 -7.99
CA HIS A 115 -9.05 13.16 -6.60
C HIS A 115 -10.13 12.19 -6.09
N LYS A 116 -10.91 11.63 -7.00
CA LYS A 116 -11.79 10.49 -6.79
C LYS A 116 -11.42 9.47 -7.85
N PRO A 117 -10.64 8.43 -7.53
CA PRO A 117 -10.49 7.33 -8.46
C PRO A 117 -11.91 6.78 -8.73
N ASN A 118 -12.20 6.44 -9.98
CA ASN A 118 -13.39 5.64 -10.27
C ASN A 118 -13.34 4.44 -9.34
N LYS A 119 -14.46 4.13 -8.66
CA LYS A 119 -14.53 2.93 -7.82
C LYS A 119 -14.01 1.78 -8.69
N PRO A 120 -13.10 0.92 -8.17
CA PRO A 120 -12.77 -0.28 -8.92
C PRO A 120 -14.09 -0.95 -9.28
N PHE A 121 -14.28 -1.26 -10.57
CA PHE A 121 -15.51 -1.86 -11.03
C PHE A 121 -15.73 -3.13 -10.21
N ARG A 122 -16.79 -3.11 -9.39
CA ARG A 122 -17.26 -4.24 -8.60
C ARG A 122 -18.76 -4.23 -8.77
N GLU A 123 -19.29 -5.28 -9.37
CA GLU A 123 -20.72 -5.53 -9.26
C GLU A 123 -21.06 -5.70 -7.77
N LYS A 124 -22.09 -5.00 -7.30
CA LYS A 124 -22.57 -5.15 -5.93
C LYS A 124 -22.96 -6.62 -5.72
N GLY A 125 -22.37 -7.26 -4.71
CA GLY A 125 -22.68 -8.66 -4.36
C GLY A 125 -21.76 -9.71 -5.01
N ASP A 126 -20.73 -9.28 -5.74
CA ASP A 126 -19.83 -10.20 -6.47
C ASP A 126 -18.41 -10.24 -5.88
N SER A 127 -18.30 -10.12 -4.56
CA SER A 127 -17.01 -10.28 -3.89
C SER A 127 -16.55 -11.73 -3.99
N TRP A 128 -15.37 -11.97 -4.57
CA TRP A 128 -14.72 -13.29 -4.54
C TRP A 128 -14.61 -13.85 -3.12
N LEU A 129 -14.48 -13.00 -2.09
CA LEU A 129 -14.47 -13.42 -0.67
C LEU A 129 -15.84 -13.85 -0.14
N GLU A 130 -16.93 -13.30 -0.67
CA GLU A 130 -18.29 -13.74 -0.34
C GLU A 130 -18.55 -15.11 -0.98
N LYS A 131 -18.08 -15.31 -2.21
CA LYS A 131 -18.15 -16.58 -2.95
C LYS A 131 -17.21 -17.66 -2.41
N ASN A 132 -16.13 -17.30 -1.73
CA ASN A 132 -15.14 -18.23 -1.18
C ASN A 132 -15.07 -18.12 0.35
N PRO A 133 -16.09 -18.62 1.07
CA PRO A 133 -16.20 -18.45 2.52
C PRO A 133 -15.09 -19.14 3.32
N ASN A 134 -14.41 -20.13 2.74
CA ASN A 134 -13.28 -20.82 3.34
C ASN A 134 -11.92 -20.20 2.96
N SER A 135 -11.94 -19.08 2.24
CA SER A 135 -10.71 -18.41 1.82
C SER A 135 -9.84 -18.06 3.04
N PRO A 136 -8.52 -18.25 2.95
CA PRO A 136 -7.58 -17.79 3.96
C PRO A 136 -7.70 -16.28 4.24
N LEU A 137 -8.23 -15.50 3.30
CA LEU A 137 -8.48 -14.06 3.42
C LEU A 137 -9.71 -13.72 4.29
N LYS A 138 -10.61 -14.67 4.54
CA LYS A 138 -11.77 -14.50 5.44
C LYS A 138 -11.39 -14.74 6.90
N LYS A 139 -10.42 -15.62 7.15
CA LYS A 139 -9.84 -15.87 8.49
C LYS A 139 -8.55 -15.07 8.67
N ILE A 140 -8.67 -13.79 8.98
CA ILE A 140 -7.64 -13.05 9.70
C ILE A 140 -8.33 -12.40 10.90
N PHE A 141 -7.87 -12.78 12.09
CA PHE A 141 -8.50 -12.48 13.36
C PHE A 141 -8.79 -10.98 13.50
N GLY A 142 -10.04 -10.67 13.83
CA GLY A 142 -10.39 -9.34 14.29
C GLY A 142 -9.63 -9.05 15.57
N LEU A 143 -8.82 -8.00 15.56
CA LEU A 143 -8.45 -7.30 16.78
C LEU A 143 -9.76 -6.86 17.45
N LYS A 144 -10.19 -7.60 18.47
CA LYS A 144 -10.96 -6.98 19.55
C LYS A 144 -9.98 -6.08 20.27
N VAL A 145 -10.01 -4.80 19.91
CA VAL A 145 -9.42 -3.76 20.73
C VAL A 145 -10.35 -3.62 21.94
N THR A 146 -10.00 -4.32 23.03
CA THR A 146 -10.39 -3.90 24.40
C THR A 146 -9.36 -2.93 24.92
#